data_AF-A0A2H0LWI9-F1
#
_entry.id   AF-A0A2H0LWI9-F1
#
_cell.length_a   1.000
_cell.length_b   1.000
_cell.length_c   1.000
_cell.angle_alpha   90.00
_cell.angle_beta   90.00
_cell.angle_gamma   90.00
#
_symmetry.space_group_name_H-M   'P 1'
#
loop_
_entity.id
_entity.type
_entity.pdbx_description
1 polymer ?
#
loop_
_entity_poly.entity_id
_entity_poly.type
_entity_poly.pdbx_seq_one_letter_code
_entity_poly.pdbx_strand_id
1 'polypeptide(L)'
;MMAPTHCIFACASCGLMGAAMNTPLSIIGYGSAVLGSLLPDIDTTASRLGKMFLPVSSYLERRFGHRTLTHSLLGWVIFSLMGLPLLMFKLKEIYFCFIFGVFSHILIDAVNKSGVPLFYPHLIRAVLPKNEKYRIFTASREELIFLGVLSGLALLVLPLNRIGVRGALHYLIKIPQSAASDYLSYSAQGYETQVEFEGIFNVSQKKIKGKWLAINSTSKNSLVLQSPEGKVYSIGADPNDNIRSLKIQSFKGKPVKVLTCEVSLMEQPLSELLKYIPIAGKTYLLGYIKTYDKFNLEFSLDEYSVLNAGVNRLNFDYAVKEDIFKQNILNLLVNEGMILMINFSSPKEKIKFIPPPDSSAQNTTLSKVVTLYIKDIHDSEKELKVKANDVIAKGDLLALQDAKRNRLLIYKKEAQNKWDIAKSGLDKLRLEIEEESQLREKEDALLNQQRALTLNKRLDEIKLSEAKAKVDLARSSLDKIEREIEATEIYSPVSGKILSIYIQHTTVTLRILTKEEK
;
A
#
# COMPACT_ATOMS: atom_id res chain seq x y z
N MET A 1 39.49 -18.17 36.11
CA MET A 1 39.41 -16.92 36.91
C MET A 1 38.70 -17.28 38.21
N MET A 2 38.29 -16.32 39.05
CA MET A 2 37.41 -16.60 40.19
C MET A 2 35.98 -16.89 39.72
N ALA A 3 35.25 -17.72 40.47
CA ALA A 3 33.86 -18.08 40.14
C ALA A 3 32.93 -16.86 39.94
N PRO A 4 32.97 -15.79 40.78
CA PRO A 4 32.16 -14.59 40.54
C PRO A 4 32.46 -13.92 39.19
N THR A 5 33.72 -13.91 38.75
CA THR A 5 34.12 -13.34 37.46
C THR A 5 33.50 -14.11 36.30
N HIS A 6 33.46 -15.44 36.37
CA HIS A 6 32.78 -16.29 35.39
C HIS A 6 31.27 -16.02 35.36
N CYS A 7 30.62 -15.97 36.52
CA CYS A 7 29.18 -15.73 36.61
C CYS A 7 28.77 -14.39 35.99
N ILE A 8 29.45 -13.30 36.36
CA ILE A 8 29.09 -11.96 35.87
C ILE A 8 29.43 -11.84 34.37
N PHE A 9 30.53 -12.44 33.91
CA PHE A 9 30.86 -12.42 32.48
C PHE A 9 29.84 -13.20 31.66
N ALA A 10 29.39 -14.35 32.15
CA ALA A 10 28.32 -15.12 31.53
C ALA A 10 27.02 -14.31 31.44
N CYS A 11 26.64 -13.62 32.51
CA CYS A 11 25.49 -12.71 32.49
C CYS A 11 25.65 -11.58 31.46
N ALA A 12 26.79 -10.89 31.47
CA ALA A 12 27.04 -9.76 30.57
C ALA A 12 27.09 -10.19 29.10
N SER A 13 27.84 -11.25 28.79
CA SER A 13 28.01 -11.75 27.42
C SER A 13 26.73 -12.40 26.89
N CYS A 14 26.03 -13.20 27.69
CA CYS A 14 24.76 -13.81 27.30
C CYS A 14 23.66 -12.74 27.12
N GLY A 15 23.59 -11.77 28.03
CA GLY A 15 22.67 -10.63 27.90
C GLY A 15 22.93 -9.82 26.63
N LEU A 16 24.21 -9.57 26.30
CA LEU A 16 24.61 -8.86 25.09
C LEU A 16 24.26 -9.65 23.83
N MET A 17 24.49 -10.98 23.84
CA MET A 17 24.09 -11.87 22.75
C MET A 17 22.57 -11.85 22.55
N GLY A 18 21.79 -11.96 23.63
CA GLY A 18 20.33 -11.86 23.56
C GLY A 18 19.86 -10.48 23.05
N ALA A 19 20.56 -9.40 23.42
CA ALA A 19 20.27 -8.07 22.91
C ALA A 19 20.54 -7.95 21.40
N ALA A 20 21.65 -8.53 20.93
CA ALA A 20 22.03 -8.53 19.52
C ALA A 20 21.07 -9.36 18.66
N MET A 21 20.57 -10.48 19.21
CA MET A 21 19.59 -11.34 18.55
C MET A 21 18.14 -10.85 18.69
N ASN A 22 17.89 -9.75 19.41
CA ASN A 22 16.55 -9.27 19.81
C ASN A 22 15.71 -10.35 20.51
N THR A 23 16.35 -11.21 21.31
CA THR A 23 15.71 -12.25 22.13
C THR A 23 15.85 -11.87 23.60
N PRO A 24 14.82 -11.26 24.21
CA PRO A 24 14.88 -10.86 25.62
C PRO A 24 14.99 -12.10 26.50
N LEU A 25 15.98 -12.14 27.37
CA LEU A 25 16.24 -13.27 28.25
C LEU A 25 15.42 -13.16 29.54
N SER A 26 14.91 -14.29 29.99
CA SER A 26 14.27 -14.45 31.29
C SER A 26 15.32 -14.54 32.41
N ILE A 27 14.89 -14.36 33.65
CA ILE A 27 15.75 -14.55 34.84
C ILE A 27 16.30 -15.98 34.87
N ILE A 28 15.52 -16.96 34.41
CA ILE A 28 15.93 -18.37 34.33
C ILE A 28 17.01 -18.55 33.25
N GLY A 29 16.92 -17.84 32.13
CA GLY A 29 17.97 -17.81 31.10
C GLY A 29 19.30 -17.31 31.66
N TYR A 30 19.30 -16.17 32.36
CA TYR A 30 20.51 -15.67 33.04
C TYR A 30 21.05 -16.67 34.07
N GLY A 31 20.17 -17.25 34.90
CA GLY A 31 20.56 -18.29 35.86
C GLY A 31 21.18 -19.52 35.19
N SER A 32 20.67 -19.91 34.03
CA SER A 32 21.20 -21.03 33.24
C SER A 32 22.58 -20.72 32.68
N ALA A 33 22.82 -19.49 32.21
CA ALA A 33 24.15 -19.04 31.78
C ALA A 33 25.15 -19.04 32.93
N VAL A 34 24.74 -18.60 34.13
CA VAL A 34 25.56 -18.67 35.34
C VAL A 34 25.92 -20.12 35.67
N LEU A 35 24.94 -21.03 35.69
CA LEU A 35 25.19 -22.45 35.96
C LEU A 35 26.13 -23.08 34.93
N GLY A 36 25.91 -22.80 33.64
CA GLY A 36 26.78 -23.28 32.57
C GLY A 36 28.20 -22.74 32.68
N SER A 37 28.36 -21.47 33.09
CA SER A 37 29.67 -20.85 33.29
C SER A 37 30.49 -21.47 34.42
N LEU A 38 29.88 -22.24 35.31
CA LEU A 38 30.60 -22.87 36.41
C LEU A 38 30.91 -24.35 36.15
N LEU A 39 30.30 -24.93 35.10
CA LEU A 39 30.39 -26.34 34.79
C LEU A 39 31.80 -26.81 34.38
N PRO A 40 32.61 -26.06 33.60
CA PRO A 40 33.94 -26.53 33.20
C PRO A 40 34.88 -26.80 34.37
N ASP A 41 34.73 -26.08 35.48
CA ASP A 41 35.56 -26.20 36.70
C ASP A 41 35.20 -27.41 37.58
N ILE A 42 34.32 -28.30 37.11
CA ILE A 42 34.08 -29.63 37.71
C ILE A 42 35.33 -30.52 37.59
N ASP A 43 36.26 -30.20 36.70
CA ASP A 43 37.48 -30.95 36.41
C ASP A 43 38.57 -30.90 37.50
N THR A 44 38.41 -30.10 38.55
CA THR A 44 39.39 -30.00 39.66
C THR A 44 38.77 -30.24 41.03
N THR A 45 39.43 -31.05 41.84
CA THR A 45 39.06 -31.29 43.24
C THR A 45 39.31 -30.08 44.16
N ALA A 46 40.02 -29.05 43.66
CA ALA A 46 40.27 -27.82 44.41
C ALA A 46 39.04 -26.90 44.47
N SER A 47 38.17 -26.93 43.46
CA SER A 47 37.00 -26.03 43.37
C SER A 47 35.84 -26.51 44.25
N ARG A 48 34.98 -25.57 44.69
CA ARG A 48 33.77 -25.92 45.47
C ARG A 48 32.85 -26.87 44.71
N LEU A 49 32.72 -26.68 43.39
CA LEU A 49 31.91 -27.54 42.54
C LEU A 49 32.56 -28.91 42.31
N GLY A 50 33.85 -28.97 42.01
CA GLY A 50 34.52 -30.26 41.85
C GLY A 50 34.50 -31.11 43.13
N LYS A 51 34.50 -30.50 44.33
CA LYS A 51 34.28 -31.22 45.59
C LYS A 51 32.87 -31.80 45.73
N MET A 52 31.84 -31.14 45.18
CA MET A 52 30.46 -31.64 45.20
C MET A 52 30.27 -32.84 44.25
N PHE A 53 31.05 -32.92 43.17
CA PHE A 53 30.94 -33.97 42.14
C PHE A 53 32.02 -35.06 42.24
N LEU A 54 32.52 -35.34 43.45
CA LEU A 54 33.34 -36.53 43.68
C LEU A 54 32.48 -37.80 43.46
N PRO A 55 32.95 -38.82 42.72
CA PRO A 55 34.35 -39.07 42.29
C PRO A 55 34.72 -38.54 40.89
N VAL A 56 33.79 -37.94 40.14
CA VAL A 56 33.98 -37.55 38.74
C VAL A 56 35.11 -36.53 38.58
N SER A 57 35.16 -35.54 39.46
CA SER A 57 36.23 -34.51 39.47
C SER A 57 37.63 -35.11 39.65
N SER A 58 37.78 -36.06 40.57
CA SER A 58 39.05 -36.77 40.82
C SER A 58 39.49 -37.60 39.62
N TYR A 59 38.54 -38.26 38.93
CA TYR A 59 38.85 -39.00 37.70
C TYR A 59 39.33 -38.06 36.58
N LEU A 60 38.61 -36.97 36.34
CA LEU A 60 38.95 -35.99 35.30
C LEU A 60 40.31 -35.34 35.57
N GLU A 61 40.56 -34.91 36.80
CA GLU A 61 41.82 -34.28 37.21
C GLU A 61 43.01 -35.23 37.04
N ARG A 62 42.86 -36.52 37.41
CA ARG A 62 43.94 -37.52 37.27
C ARG A 62 44.18 -37.96 35.82
N ARG A 63 43.13 -38.01 35.00
CA ARG A 63 43.22 -38.57 33.62
C ARG A 63 43.59 -37.53 32.57
N PHE A 64 43.12 -36.30 32.72
CA PHE A 64 43.27 -35.24 31.72
C PHE A 64 43.99 -34.00 32.28
N GLY A 65 43.96 -33.79 33.60
CA GLY A 65 44.53 -32.60 34.24
C GLY A 65 43.59 -31.40 34.20
N HIS A 66 43.75 -30.47 35.14
CA HIS A 66 42.91 -29.26 35.21
C HIS A 66 43.14 -28.34 33.99
N ARG A 67 42.05 -27.72 33.49
CA ARG A 67 42.00 -26.81 32.33
C ARG A 67 42.44 -27.45 31.02
N THR A 68 41.97 -28.67 30.76
CA THR A 68 42.25 -29.41 29.53
C THR A 68 40.98 -29.71 28.76
N LEU A 69 40.39 -30.91 28.93
CA LEU A 69 39.24 -31.39 28.18
C LEU A 69 38.02 -30.48 28.32
N THR A 70 37.66 -30.11 29.56
CA THR A 70 36.45 -29.31 29.87
C THR A 70 36.56 -27.84 29.46
N HIS A 71 37.79 -27.30 29.30
CA HIS A 71 38.06 -25.92 28.90
C HIS A 71 38.45 -25.79 27.42
N SER A 72 38.04 -26.75 26.59
CA SER A 72 38.30 -26.79 25.15
C SER A 72 37.02 -26.71 24.33
N LEU A 73 37.11 -26.43 23.03
CA LEU A 73 35.96 -26.49 22.13
C LEU A 73 35.34 -27.89 22.09
N LEU A 74 36.15 -28.94 22.25
CA LEU A 74 35.67 -30.31 22.34
C LEU A 74 34.84 -30.51 23.61
N GLY A 75 35.30 -29.98 24.75
CA GLY A 75 34.52 -29.96 26.00
C GLY A 75 33.20 -29.21 25.84
N TRP A 76 33.21 -28.06 25.18
CA TRP A 76 32.01 -27.30 24.86
C TRP A 76 31.01 -28.10 24.01
N VAL A 77 31.48 -28.84 23.00
CA VAL A 77 30.63 -29.74 22.19
C VAL A 77 30.06 -30.88 23.05
N ILE A 78 30.86 -31.49 23.92
CA ILE A 78 30.38 -32.55 24.83
C ILE A 78 29.26 -32.02 25.72
N PHE A 79 29.47 -30.87 26.37
CA PHE A 79 28.45 -30.26 27.22
C PHE A 79 27.20 -29.86 26.41
N SER A 80 27.37 -29.43 25.16
CA SER A 80 26.27 -29.17 24.23
C SER A 80 25.44 -30.42 23.96
N LEU A 81 26.10 -31.54 23.66
CA LEU A 81 25.42 -32.82 23.44
C LEU A 81 24.69 -33.31 24.70
N MET A 82 25.31 -33.16 25.87
CA MET A 82 24.69 -33.51 27.16
C MET A 82 23.46 -32.63 27.47
N GLY A 83 23.43 -31.39 26.98
CA GLY A 83 22.31 -30.47 27.15
C GLY A 83 21.13 -30.72 26.21
N LEU A 84 21.28 -31.51 25.14
CA LEU A 84 20.24 -31.73 24.13
C LEU A 84 18.86 -32.15 24.68
N PRO A 85 18.74 -32.97 25.74
CA PRO A 85 17.44 -33.31 26.32
C PRO A 85 16.60 -32.08 26.71
N LEU A 86 17.23 -30.95 27.07
CA LEU A 86 16.53 -29.69 27.38
C LEU A 86 15.71 -29.18 26.18
N LEU A 87 16.19 -29.41 24.95
CA LEU A 87 15.45 -29.05 23.74
C LEU A 87 14.19 -29.91 23.57
N MET A 88 14.25 -31.19 23.96
CA MET A 88 13.10 -32.11 23.90
C MET A 88 11.97 -31.67 24.86
N PHE A 89 12.33 -31.10 26.02
CA PHE A 89 11.37 -30.53 26.97
C PHE A 89 10.92 -29.10 26.63
N LYS A 90 11.19 -28.60 25.41
CA LYS A 90 10.89 -27.23 24.95
C LYS A 90 11.58 -26.13 25.77
N LEU A 91 12.67 -26.43 26.48
CA LEU A 91 13.46 -25.49 27.28
C LEU A 91 14.60 -24.87 26.47
N LYS A 92 14.27 -24.31 25.29
CA LYS A 92 15.26 -23.79 24.33
C LYS A 92 16.14 -22.69 24.91
N GLU A 93 15.53 -21.73 25.61
CA GLU A 93 16.26 -20.61 26.22
C GLU A 93 17.29 -21.11 27.25
N ILE A 94 16.89 -22.03 28.12
CA ILE A 94 17.76 -22.65 29.14
C ILE A 94 18.95 -23.33 28.47
N TYR A 95 18.70 -24.15 27.43
CA TYR A 95 19.75 -24.83 26.68
C TYR A 95 20.77 -23.84 26.09
N PHE A 96 20.31 -22.86 25.31
CA PHE A 96 21.23 -21.93 24.64
C PHE A 96 21.99 -21.06 25.64
N CYS A 97 21.33 -20.57 26.69
CA CYS A 97 21.99 -19.79 27.73
C CYS A 97 23.03 -20.62 28.48
N PHE A 98 22.71 -21.87 28.82
CA PHE A 98 23.62 -22.79 29.51
C PHE A 98 24.87 -23.08 28.68
N ILE A 99 24.71 -23.45 27.41
CA ILE A 99 25.82 -23.74 26.50
C ILE A 99 26.65 -22.49 26.20
N PHE A 100 26.01 -21.33 26.10
CA PHE A 100 26.72 -20.07 25.99
C PHE A 100 27.48 -19.72 27.29
N GLY A 101 26.93 -20.05 28.45
CA GLY A 101 27.61 -19.97 29.74
C GLY A 101 28.92 -20.77 29.76
N VAL A 102 28.87 -22.03 29.34
CA VAL A 102 30.05 -22.90 29.20
C VAL A 102 31.09 -22.27 28.25
N PHE A 103 30.64 -21.74 27.11
CA PHE A 103 31.54 -21.07 26.16
C PHE A 103 32.17 -19.81 26.75
N SER A 104 31.40 -18.99 27.46
CA SER A 104 31.87 -17.77 28.09
C SER A 104 32.95 -18.05 29.13
N HIS A 105 32.88 -19.19 29.83
CA HIS A 105 33.92 -19.65 30.75
C HIS A 105 35.26 -19.86 30.03
N ILE A 106 35.23 -20.58 28.90
CA ILE A 106 36.44 -20.84 28.09
C ILE A 106 37.04 -19.53 27.58
N LEU A 107 36.19 -18.61 27.11
CA LEU A 107 36.64 -17.30 26.61
C LEU A 107 37.34 -16.47 27.67
N ILE A 108 36.77 -16.38 28.87
CA ILE A 108 37.34 -15.55 29.93
C ILE A 108 38.57 -16.18 30.57
N ASP A 109 38.68 -17.52 30.59
CA ASP A 109 39.92 -18.18 30.99
C ASP A 109 41.05 -18.02 29.97
N ALA A 110 40.75 -17.78 28.70
CA ALA A 110 41.75 -17.35 27.73
C ALA A 110 42.37 -15.97 28.10
N VAL A 111 41.68 -15.16 28.91
CA VAL A 111 42.19 -13.87 29.42
C VAL A 111 43.22 -14.03 30.54
N ASN A 112 43.20 -15.19 31.20
CA ASN A 112 44.13 -15.51 32.26
C ASN A 112 45.54 -15.76 31.71
N LYS A 113 46.57 -15.51 32.52
CA LYS A 113 47.98 -15.67 32.11
C LYS A 113 48.30 -17.06 31.56
N SER A 114 47.69 -18.10 32.12
CA SER A 114 47.87 -19.50 31.72
C SER A 114 47.15 -19.90 30.42
N GLY A 115 46.16 -19.12 29.98
CA GLY A 115 45.30 -19.45 28.83
C GLY A 115 44.56 -20.79 28.94
N VAL A 116 43.96 -21.21 27.83
CA VAL A 116 43.22 -22.48 27.69
C VAL A 116 43.61 -23.23 26.41
N PRO A 117 43.72 -24.58 26.42
CA PRO A 117 43.98 -25.38 25.23
C PRO A 117 42.71 -25.51 24.37
N LEU A 118 42.38 -24.45 23.63
CA LEU A 118 41.12 -24.31 22.89
C LEU A 118 40.87 -25.48 21.91
N PHE A 119 41.93 -26.00 21.30
CA PHE A 119 41.90 -27.09 20.30
C PHE A 119 42.38 -28.44 20.85
N TYR A 120 42.19 -28.71 22.16
CA TYR A 120 42.46 -30.03 22.73
C TYR A 120 41.88 -31.16 21.85
N PRO A 121 42.65 -32.22 21.51
CA PRO A 121 43.89 -32.69 22.15
C PRO A 121 45.16 -31.95 21.74
N HIS A 122 45.11 -31.02 20.78
CA HIS A 122 46.26 -30.20 20.47
C HIS A 122 46.50 -29.17 21.59
N LEU A 123 47.69 -29.21 22.19
CA LEU A 123 48.00 -28.48 23.43
C LEU A 123 48.35 -26.99 23.21
N ILE A 124 48.04 -26.42 22.03
CA ILE A 124 48.22 -24.99 21.78
C ILE A 124 47.24 -24.21 22.66
N ARG A 125 47.80 -23.34 23.51
CA ARG A 125 47.02 -22.51 24.43
C ARG A 125 46.61 -21.21 23.76
N ALA A 126 45.30 -21.00 23.69
CA ALA A 126 44.72 -19.71 23.36
C ALA A 126 44.90 -18.75 24.54
N VAL A 127 45.46 -17.58 24.26
CA VAL A 127 45.71 -16.51 25.22
C VAL A 127 45.26 -15.17 24.64
N LEU A 128 44.57 -14.38 25.44
CA LEU A 128 44.08 -13.04 25.09
C LEU A 128 44.41 -12.08 26.24
N PRO A 129 44.97 -10.89 26.00
CA PRO A 129 45.67 -10.45 24.79
C PRO A 129 47.04 -11.14 24.61
N LYS A 130 47.61 -11.03 23.40
CA LYS A 130 48.91 -11.63 23.04
C LYS A 130 50.05 -11.17 23.96
N ASN A 131 50.06 -9.90 24.36
CA ASN A 131 51.07 -9.36 25.27
C ASN A 131 50.80 -9.79 26.71
N GLU A 132 51.77 -10.46 27.33
CA GLU A 132 51.65 -11.05 28.66
C GLU A 132 51.41 -10.04 29.77
N LYS A 133 51.85 -8.78 29.59
CA LYS A 133 51.72 -7.72 30.59
C LYS A 133 50.28 -7.32 30.89
N TYR A 134 49.36 -7.56 29.96
CA TYR A 134 47.95 -7.23 30.11
C TYR A 134 47.09 -8.44 30.51
N ARG A 135 47.72 -9.61 30.75
CA ARG A 135 47.00 -10.81 31.20
C ARG A 135 46.79 -10.76 32.71
N ILE A 136 45.60 -11.18 33.13
CA ILE A 136 45.14 -11.02 34.51
C ILE A 136 45.53 -12.26 35.34
N PHE A 137 46.04 -12.05 36.55
CA PHE A 137 46.29 -13.13 37.51
C PHE A 137 45.03 -13.49 38.28
N THR A 138 44.85 -14.78 38.59
CA THR A 138 43.72 -15.25 39.40
C THR A 138 43.83 -14.73 40.83
N ALA A 139 42.75 -14.21 41.40
CA ALA A 139 42.66 -13.61 42.73
C ALA A 139 43.59 -12.39 42.95
N SER A 140 43.87 -11.63 41.89
CA SER A 140 44.69 -10.41 41.92
C SER A 140 43.86 -9.13 42.07
N ARG A 141 44.52 -7.99 42.36
CA ARG A 141 43.88 -6.67 42.33
C ARG A 141 43.38 -6.31 40.93
N GLU A 142 44.10 -6.71 39.88
CA GLU A 142 43.65 -6.49 38.50
C GLU A 142 42.34 -7.23 38.21
N GLU A 143 42.19 -8.46 38.71
CA GLU A 143 40.95 -9.22 38.56
C GLU A 143 39.78 -8.57 39.30
N LEU A 144 40.02 -8.00 40.50
CA LEU A 144 38.97 -7.29 41.24
C LEU A 144 38.51 -6.02 40.51
N ILE A 145 39.43 -5.25 39.91
CA ILE A 145 39.08 -4.09 39.08
C ILE A 145 38.31 -4.54 37.85
N PHE A 146 38.77 -5.61 37.19
CA PHE A 146 38.11 -6.19 36.03
C PHE A 146 36.69 -6.66 36.36
N LEU A 147 36.51 -7.34 37.49
CA LEU A 147 35.20 -7.75 38.01
C LEU A 147 34.28 -6.54 38.25
N GLY A 148 34.80 -5.45 38.82
CA GLY A 148 34.05 -4.21 39.04
C GLY A 148 33.57 -3.57 37.74
N VAL A 149 34.45 -3.44 36.74
CA VAL A 149 34.10 -2.94 35.40
C VAL A 149 33.05 -3.82 34.74
N LEU A 150 33.24 -5.15 34.81
CA LEU A 150 32.37 -6.14 34.20
C LEU A 150 30.99 -6.20 34.87
N SER A 151 30.92 -5.92 36.17
CA SER A 151 29.65 -5.73 36.90
C SER A 151 28.90 -4.48 36.42
N GLY A 152 29.61 -3.36 36.22
CA GLY A 152 29.03 -2.15 35.64
C GLY A 152 28.49 -2.38 34.21
N LEU A 153 29.26 -3.10 33.38
CA LEU A 153 28.82 -3.49 32.04
C LEU A 153 27.61 -4.42 32.07
N ALA A 154 27.58 -5.41 32.98
CA ALA A 154 26.44 -6.31 33.13
C ALA A 154 25.15 -5.54 33.46
N LEU A 155 25.22 -4.53 34.34
CA LEU A 155 24.07 -3.68 34.68
C LEU A 155 23.55 -2.89 33.48
N LEU A 156 24.43 -2.39 32.60
CA LEU A 156 24.04 -1.70 31.37
C LEU A 156 23.41 -2.65 30.33
N VAL A 157 23.85 -3.91 30.30
CA VAL A 157 23.34 -4.91 29.36
C VAL A 157 21.91 -5.36 29.71
N LEU A 158 21.50 -5.35 30.97
CA LEU A 158 20.15 -5.78 31.38
C LEU A 158 19.01 -5.01 30.68
N PRO A 159 18.96 -3.66 30.70
CA PRO A 159 17.95 -2.92 29.95
C PRO A 159 18.14 -3.06 28.43
N LEU A 160 19.40 -3.13 27.96
CA LEU A 160 19.71 -3.32 26.55
C LEU A 160 19.19 -4.67 26.01
N ASN A 161 19.24 -5.74 26.81
CA ASN A 161 18.69 -7.04 26.46
C ASN A 161 17.16 -7.03 26.33
N ARG A 162 16.47 -6.20 27.13
CA ARG A 162 15.01 -6.06 27.06
C ARG A 162 14.56 -5.29 25.82
N ILE A 163 15.28 -4.23 25.47
CA ILE A 163 14.94 -3.34 24.35
C ILE A 163 15.52 -3.86 23.02
N GLY A 164 16.64 -4.59 23.07
CA GLY A 164 17.43 -4.99 21.92
C GLY A 164 18.35 -3.88 21.41
N VAL A 165 19.42 -4.25 20.68
CA VAL A 165 20.37 -3.27 20.12
C VAL A 165 19.68 -2.34 19.13
N ARG A 166 18.79 -2.89 18.29
CA ARG A 166 18.03 -2.12 17.32
C ARG A 166 17.08 -1.13 17.99
N GLY A 167 16.34 -1.57 19.00
CA GLY A 167 15.43 -0.71 19.75
C GLY A 167 16.17 0.40 20.49
N ALA A 168 17.35 0.11 21.07
CA ALA A 168 18.19 1.11 21.70
C ALA A 168 18.70 2.16 20.70
N LEU A 169 19.12 1.72 19.50
CA LEU A 169 19.52 2.63 18.43
C LEU A 169 18.37 3.54 17.99
N HIS A 170 17.17 2.98 17.80
CA HIS A 170 15.99 3.76 17.45
C HIS A 170 15.62 4.77 18.54
N TYR A 171 15.78 4.40 19.82
CA TYR A 171 15.56 5.29 20.96
C TYR A 171 16.55 6.48 20.98
N LEU A 172 17.79 6.27 20.53
CA LEU A 172 18.80 7.32 20.47
C LEU A 172 18.60 8.26 19.27
N ILE A 173 18.28 7.72 18.09
CA ILE A 173 18.24 8.50 16.84
C ILE A 173 16.90 9.26 16.67
N LYS A 174 15.76 8.65 17.04
CA LYS A 174 14.40 9.26 16.99
C LYS A 174 14.01 9.88 15.63
N ILE A 175 14.24 9.15 14.54
CA ILE A 175 13.91 9.57 13.16
C ILE A 175 12.67 8.85 12.60
N PRO A 176 11.99 9.41 11.57
CA PRO A 176 10.79 8.82 10.98
C PRO A 176 10.95 7.40 10.50
N GLN A 177 12.08 7.11 9.85
CA GLN A 177 12.36 5.78 9.33
C GLN A 177 12.37 4.71 10.43
N SER A 178 12.95 5.04 11.59
CA SER A 178 12.94 4.16 12.77
C SER A 178 11.53 3.96 13.31
N ALA A 179 10.77 5.06 13.48
CA ALA A 179 9.40 5.01 13.98
C ALA A 179 8.47 4.20 13.06
N ALA A 180 8.58 4.39 11.74
CA ALA A 180 7.80 3.64 10.75
C ALA A 180 8.14 2.14 10.77
N SER A 181 9.42 1.81 10.88
CA SER A 181 9.87 0.43 10.96
C SER A 181 9.43 -0.28 12.25
N ASP A 182 9.45 0.43 13.37
CA ASP A 182 8.94 -0.07 14.67
C ASP A 182 7.42 -0.26 14.64
N TYR A 183 6.67 0.68 14.06
CA TYR A 183 5.24 0.55 13.83
C TYR A 183 4.89 -0.72 13.04
N LEU A 184 5.54 -0.95 11.89
CA LEU A 184 5.31 -2.14 11.08
C LEU A 184 5.62 -3.43 11.87
N SER A 185 6.70 -3.42 12.66
CA SER A 185 7.10 -4.56 13.48
C SER A 185 6.10 -4.87 14.60
N TYR A 186 5.56 -3.85 15.28
CA TYR A 186 4.58 -4.02 16.35
C TYR A 186 3.19 -4.36 15.82
N SER A 187 2.76 -3.74 14.72
CA SER A 187 1.50 -4.03 14.05
C SER A 187 1.45 -5.49 13.56
N ALA A 188 2.54 -6.00 12.98
CA ALA A 188 2.65 -7.41 12.57
C ALA A 188 2.57 -8.40 13.76
N GLN A 189 2.95 -7.97 14.97
CA GLN A 189 2.80 -8.76 16.20
C GLN A 189 1.39 -8.64 16.82
N GLY A 190 0.50 -7.82 16.25
CA GLY A 190 -0.84 -7.58 16.77
C GLY A 190 -0.87 -6.63 17.98
N TYR A 191 -0.06 -5.57 17.97
CA TYR A 191 -0.06 -4.54 19.01
C TYR A 191 -0.38 -3.17 18.41
N GLU A 192 -1.17 -2.37 19.13
CA GLU A 192 -1.31 -0.96 18.81
C GLU A 192 0.03 -0.26 19.05
N THR A 193 0.31 0.80 18.29
CA THR A 193 1.54 1.57 18.42
C THR A 193 1.21 3.00 18.78
N GLN A 194 1.78 3.48 19.88
CA GLN A 194 1.72 4.89 20.25
C GLN A 194 2.98 5.58 19.76
N VAL A 195 2.83 6.69 19.06
CA VAL A 195 3.93 7.46 18.50
C VAL A 195 4.04 8.77 19.25
N GLU A 196 5.17 8.97 19.91
CA GLU A 196 5.55 10.23 20.52
C GLU A 196 6.39 11.03 19.53
N PHE A 197 6.03 12.28 19.32
CA PHE A 197 6.71 13.11 18.35
C PHE A 197 6.78 14.58 18.76
N GLU A 198 7.74 15.26 18.17
CA GLU A 198 7.87 16.71 18.13
C GLU A 198 8.01 17.11 16.66
N GLY A 199 7.18 18.04 16.19
CA GLY A 199 7.14 18.42 14.78
C GLY A 199 6.57 19.81 14.54
N ILE A 200 6.50 20.18 13.27
CA ILE A 200 5.98 21.46 12.79
C ILE A 200 4.99 21.18 11.67
N PHE A 201 3.82 21.81 11.71
CA PHE A 201 2.88 21.75 10.58
C PHE A 201 3.48 22.42 9.34
N ASN A 202 3.43 21.76 8.18
CA ASN A 202 4.03 22.27 6.96
C ASN A 202 3.33 23.54 6.43
N VAL A 203 2.01 23.67 6.63
CA VAL A 203 1.24 24.84 6.19
C VAL A 203 1.26 25.93 7.26
N SER A 204 0.70 25.69 8.44
CA SER A 204 0.59 26.74 9.48
C SER A 204 1.88 27.06 10.22
N GLN A 205 2.95 26.28 10.05
CA GLN A 205 4.26 26.44 10.72
C GLN A 205 4.19 26.40 12.26
N LYS A 206 3.08 25.95 12.84
CA LYS A 206 2.90 25.80 14.28
C LYS A 206 3.67 24.58 14.78
N LYS A 207 4.41 24.75 15.89
CA LYS A 207 5.09 23.64 16.58
C LYS A 207 4.06 22.82 17.35
N ILE A 208 4.17 21.51 17.25
CA ILE A 208 3.30 20.56 17.95
C ILE A 208 4.13 19.43 18.56
N LYS A 209 3.73 19.02 19.75
CA LYS A 209 4.27 17.86 20.44
C LYS A 209 3.11 17.04 20.96
N GLY A 210 3.19 15.73 20.80
CA GLY A 210 2.08 14.87 21.18
C GLY A 210 2.47 13.40 21.18
N LYS A 211 1.62 12.61 21.82
CA LYS A 211 1.69 11.15 21.80
C LYS A 211 0.37 10.62 21.25
N TRP A 212 0.39 10.18 20.00
CA TRP A 212 -0.79 9.84 19.21
C TRP A 212 -0.76 8.38 18.77
N LEU A 213 -1.90 7.84 18.35
CA LEU A 213 -1.97 6.45 17.90
C LEU A 213 -1.58 6.37 16.42
N ALA A 214 -0.67 5.47 16.06
CA ALA A 214 -0.37 5.21 14.66
C ALA A 214 -1.43 4.30 14.05
N ILE A 215 -2.01 4.74 12.94
CA ILE A 215 -2.98 4.00 12.15
C ILE A 215 -2.26 3.19 11.07
N ASN A 216 -1.37 3.85 10.31
CA ASN A 216 -0.64 3.25 9.18
C ASN A 216 0.69 3.94 8.89
N SER A 217 1.47 3.37 7.97
CA SER A 217 2.66 3.95 7.36
C SER A 217 2.42 4.17 5.86
N THR A 218 2.43 5.44 5.41
CA THR A 218 2.27 5.81 3.99
C THR A 218 3.53 5.48 3.19
N SER A 219 4.69 5.68 3.80
CA SER A 219 6.00 5.41 3.21
C SER A 219 6.98 4.94 4.29
N LYS A 220 8.20 4.56 3.90
CA LYS A 220 9.27 4.22 4.86
C LYS A 220 9.62 5.37 5.81
N ASN A 221 9.27 6.61 5.47
CA ASN A 221 9.62 7.81 6.23
C ASN A 221 8.40 8.56 6.77
N SER A 222 7.19 8.02 6.63
CA SER A 222 5.95 8.71 6.99
C SER A 222 4.95 7.77 7.64
N LEU A 223 4.30 8.30 8.67
CA LEU A 223 3.30 7.65 9.50
C LEU A 223 2.01 8.46 9.50
N VAL A 224 0.87 7.78 9.54
CA VAL A 224 -0.45 8.37 9.71
C VAL A 224 -0.85 8.18 11.17
N LEU A 225 -1.05 9.29 11.89
CA LEU A 225 -1.38 9.32 13.31
C LEU A 225 -2.80 9.85 13.53
N GLN A 226 -3.47 9.33 14.55
CA GLN A 226 -4.75 9.84 15.05
C GLN A 226 -4.55 10.61 16.35
N SER A 227 -4.99 11.88 16.38
CA SER A 227 -5.01 12.68 17.60
C SER A 227 -6.09 12.18 18.58
N PRO A 228 -6.00 12.55 19.88
CA PRO A 228 -7.03 12.24 20.87
C PRO A 228 -8.41 12.80 20.51
N GLU A 229 -8.44 13.87 19.71
CA GLU A 229 -9.65 14.54 19.22
C GLU A 229 -10.28 13.81 18.01
N GLY A 230 -9.67 12.71 17.55
CA GLY A 230 -10.17 11.89 16.44
C GLY A 230 -9.64 12.29 15.06
N LYS A 231 -8.95 13.43 14.94
CA LYS A 231 -8.38 13.94 13.68
C LYS A 231 -7.17 13.12 13.25
N VAL A 232 -6.97 13.01 11.94
CA VAL A 232 -5.88 12.25 11.34
C VAL A 232 -4.84 13.20 10.76
N TYR A 233 -3.56 12.88 10.93
CA TYR A 233 -2.42 13.66 10.44
C TYR A 233 -1.35 12.73 9.89
N SER A 234 -0.76 13.08 8.74
CA SER A 234 0.50 12.45 8.31
C SER A 234 1.69 13.18 8.93
N ILE A 235 2.64 12.41 9.46
CA ILE A 235 3.88 12.89 10.03
C ILE A 235 5.08 12.14 9.47
N GLY A 236 6.11 12.87 9.08
CA GLY A 236 7.30 12.23 8.53
C GLY A 236 8.30 13.22 7.98
N ALA A 237 8.98 12.76 6.93
CA ALA A 237 9.92 13.55 6.15
C ALA A 237 9.49 13.72 4.69
N ASP A 238 8.31 13.21 4.30
CA ASP A 238 7.84 13.30 2.92
C ASP A 238 7.24 14.70 2.65
N PRO A 239 7.32 15.22 1.41
CA PRO A 239 6.88 16.59 1.09
C PRO A 239 5.40 16.83 1.33
N ASN A 240 4.58 15.80 1.17
CA ASN A 240 3.12 15.87 1.30
C ASN A 240 2.63 15.58 2.73
N ASP A 241 3.54 15.38 3.69
CA ASP A 241 3.14 15.16 5.07
C ASP A 241 2.55 16.44 5.68
N ASN A 242 1.52 16.32 6.51
CA ASN A 242 0.96 17.48 7.21
C ASN A 242 1.96 18.03 8.24
N ILE A 243 2.67 17.15 8.93
CA ILE A 243 3.61 17.47 10.00
C ILE A 243 5.01 17.02 9.60
N ARG A 244 5.94 17.96 9.52
CA ARG A 244 7.36 17.64 9.43
C ARG A 244 7.89 17.28 10.81
N SER A 245 8.39 16.06 10.95
CA SER A 245 8.96 15.58 12.20
C SER A 245 10.34 16.21 12.48
N LEU A 246 10.59 16.52 13.75
CA LEU A 246 11.91 16.86 14.29
C LEU A 246 12.47 15.70 15.12
N LYS A 247 11.61 15.07 15.92
CA LYS A 247 11.87 13.84 16.67
C LYS A 247 10.61 12.99 16.63
N ILE A 248 10.76 11.70 16.41
CA ILE A 248 9.62 10.78 16.38
C ILE A 248 10.05 9.39 16.84
N GLN A 249 9.20 8.76 17.65
CA GLN A 249 9.46 7.46 18.22
C GLN A 249 8.17 6.68 18.43
N SER A 250 8.22 5.40 18.05
CA SER A 250 7.12 4.46 18.21
C SER A 250 7.30 3.62 19.48
N PHE A 251 6.21 3.42 20.22
CA PHE A 251 6.15 2.61 21.42
C PHE A 251 5.08 1.53 21.29
N LYS A 252 5.43 0.32 21.74
CA LYS A 252 4.50 -0.81 21.78
C LYS A 252 3.40 -0.55 22.82
N GLY A 253 2.15 -0.61 22.38
CA GLY A 253 0.95 -0.41 23.19
C GLY A 253 0.26 -1.73 23.58
N LYS A 254 -1.07 -1.68 23.73
CA LYS A 254 -1.92 -2.84 24.05
C LYS A 254 -2.00 -3.82 22.87
N PRO A 255 -2.19 -5.13 23.13
CA PRO A 255 -2.49 -6.10 22.09
C PRO A 255 -3.84 -5.79 21.46
N VAL A 256 -3.93 -5.91 20.14
CA VAL A 256 -5.14 -5.66 19.34
C VAL A 256 -5.36 -6.80 18.36
N LYS A 257 -6.63 -7.13 18.13
CA LYS A 257 -7.03 -8.04 17.06
C LYS A 257 -7.44 -7.19 15.87
N VAL A 258 -6.81 -7.45 14.72
CA VAL A 258 -7.15 -6.80 13.46
C VAL A 258 -8.07 -7.72 12.67
N LEU A 259 -9.26 -7.23 12.33
CA LEU A 259 -10.15 -7.88 11.37
C LEU A 259 -10.22 -7.02 10.12
N THR A 260 -9.94 -7.64 8.98
CA THR A 260 -10.06 -6.99 7.69
C THR A 260 -11.20 -7.64 6.93
N CYS A 261 -12.13 -6.84 6.40
CA CYS A 261 -13.23 -7.30 5.57
C CYS A 261 -13.36 -6.40 4.35
N GLU A 262 -13.54 -7.01 3.20
CA GLU A 262 -13.86 -6.30 1.97
C GLU A 262 -15.38 -6.21 1.81
N VAL A 263 -15.87 -5.00 1.57
CA VAL A 263 -17.27 -4.71 1.29
C VAL A 263 -17.35 -4.16 -0.11
N SER A 264 -18.04 -4.89 -0.99
CA SER A 264 -18.39 -4.42 -2.32
C SER A 264 -19.78 -3.78 -2.27
N LEU A 265 -19.86 -2.51 -2.66
CA LEU A 265 -21.10 -1.75 -2.78
C LEU A 265 -21.40 -1.59 -4.27
N MET A 266 -22.47 -2.23 -4.73
CA MET A 266 -22.94 -2.14 -6.12
C MET A 266 -24.38 -1.65 -6.11
N GLU A 267 -24.62 -0.49 -6.71
CA GLU A 267 -25.94 0.15 -6.81
C GLU A 267 -26.67 0.34 -5.45
N GLN A 268 -25.91 0.61 -4.39
CA GLN A 268 -26.44 0.80 -3.03
C GLN A 268 -26.03 2.16 -2.45
N PRO A 269 -26.81 2.76 -1.53
CA PRO A 269 -26.40 3.96 -0.84
C PRO A 269 -25.23 3.68 0.11
N LEU A 270 -24.34 4.65 0.31
CA LEU A 270 -23.19 4.53 1.21
C LEU A 270 -23.60 4.18 2.66
N SER A 271 -24.81 4.55 3.07
CA SER A 271 -25.38 4.20 4.39
C SER A 271 -25.46 2.70 4.65
N GLU A 272 -25.52 1.85 3.62
CA GLU A 272 -25.46 0.38 3.78
C GLU A 272 -24.14 -0.08 4.39
N LEU A 273 -23.03 0.62 4.12
CA LEU A 273 -21.73 0.34 4.72
C LEU A 273 -21.79 0.35 6.26
N LEU A 274 -22.59 1.25 6.83
CA LEU A 274 -22.70 1.41 8.28
C LEU A 274 -23.25 0.17 8.99
N LYS A 275 -24.01 -0.68 8.30
CA LYS A 275 -24.55 -1.92 8.86
C LYS A 275 -23.46 -2.97 9.11
N TYR A 276 -22.40 -2.93 8.31
CA TYR A 276 -21.28 -3.87 8.39
C TYR A 276 -20.17 -3.41 9.35
N ILE A 277 -20.19 -2.14 9.78
CA ILE A 277 -19.22 -1.61 10.74
C ILE A 277 -19.48 -2.21 12.13
N PRO A 278 -18.50 -2.94 12.73
CA PRO A 278 -18.65 -3.48 14.07
C PRO A 278 -18.86 -2.38 15.12
N ILE A 279 -19.71 -2.65 16.11
CA ILE A 279 -19.95 -1.75 17.26
C ILE A 279 -18.74 -1.73 18.22
N ALA A 280 -17.98 -2.82 18.27
CA ALA A 280 -16.80 -2.97 19.12
C ALA A 280 -15.51 -2.62 18.35
N GLY A 281 -14.60 -1.92 19.00
CA GLY A 281 -13.32 -1.48 18.41
C GLY A 281 -13.42 -0.23 17.54
N LYS A 282 -12.30 0.13 16.90
CA LYS A 282 -12.21 1.24 15.93
C LYS A 282 -12.11 0.67 14.52
N THR A 283 -12.95 1.15 13.61
CA THR A 283 -12.98 0.70 12.21
C THR A 283 -12.51 1.81 11.29
N TYR A 284 -11.49 1.50 10.49
CA TYR A 284 -10.98 2.38 9.43
C TYR A 284 -11.43 1.86 8.07
N LEU A 285 -11.79 2.76 7.18
CA LEU A 285 -12.31 2.48 5.85
C LEU A 285 -11.26 2.91 4.82
N LEU A 286 -10.95 1.99 3.89
CA LEU A 286 -9.97 2.17 2.83
C LEU A 286 -10.58 1.77 1.50
N GLY A 287 -10.21 2.44 0.42
CA GLY A 287 -10.61 2.06 -0.93
C GLY A 287 -11.35 3.18 -1.62
N TYR A 288 -12.34 2.84 -2.43
CA TYR A 288 -13.00 3.83 -3.26
C TYR A 288 -14.46 3.49 -3.53
N ILE A 289 -15.22 4.53 -3.80
CA ILE A 289 -16.56 4.44 -4.39
C ILE A 289 -16.58 5.29 -5.66
N LYS A 290 -17.27 4.80 -6.68
CA LYS A 290 -17.66 5.58 -7.84
C LYS A 290 -19.10 6.04 -7.64
N THR A 291 -19.33 7.32 -7.80
CA THR A 291 -20.66 7.92 -7.68
C THR A 291 -20.82 9.00 -8.73
N TYR A 292 -22.02 9.10 -9.30
CA TYR A 292 -22.38 10.21 -10.20
C TYR A 292 -23.03 11.37 -9.43
N ASP A 293 -23.28 11.20 -8.13
CA ASP A 293 -23.83 12.26 -7.29
C ASP A 293 -22.76 13.33 -7.04
N LYS A 294 -23.19 14.60 -7.04
CA LYS A 294 -22.31 15.71 -6.67
C LYS A 294 -22.18 15.79 -5.15
N PHE A 295 -20.95 15.88 -4.67
CA PHE A 295 -20.65 16.09 -3.26
C PHE A 295 -19.55 17.14 -3.11
N ASN A 296 -19.60 17.90 -2.02
CA ASN A 296 -18.57 18.86 -1.64
C ASN A 296 -17.93 18.36 -0.34
N LEU A 297 -16.61 18.25 -0.33
CA LEU A 297 -15.86 17.94 0.88
C LEU A 297 -15.32 19.23 1.49
N GLU A 298 -15.48 19.39 2.79
CA GLU A 298 -14.77 20.39 3.57
C GLU A 298 -13.35 19.90 3.85
N PHE A 299 -12.35 20.64 3.37
CA PHE A 299 -10.94 20.33 3.57
C PHE A 299 -10.32 21.26 4.62
N SER A 300 -9.55 20.71 5.54
CA SER A 300 -8.68 21.47 6.44
C SER A 300 -7.24 21.36 5.95
N LEU A 301 -6.56 22.50 5.76
CA LEU A 301 -5.22 22.55 5.18
C LEU A 301 -4.14 21.89 6.07
N ASP A 302 -4.37 21.84 7.38
CA ASP A 302 -3.42 21.26 8.35
C ASP A 302 -3.71 19.77 8.64
N GLU A 303 -4.85 19.22 8.18
CA GLU A 303 -5.29 17.85 8.49
C GLU A 303 -5.01 16.89 7.32
N TYR A 304 -4.86 15.60 7.65
CA TYR A 304 -4.76 14.57 6.62
C TYR A 304 -6.09 14.47 5.88
N SER A 305 -6.05 14.44 4.55
CA SER A 305 -7.27 14.29 3.75
C SER A 305 -7.67 12.81 3.71
N VAL A 306 -8.44 12.44 4.73
CA VAL A 306 -8.98 11.10 4.94
C VAL A 306 -10.00 10.71 3.84
N LEU A 307 -10.67 11.71 3.27
CA LEU A 307 -11.59 11.59 2.14
C LEU A 307 -11.07 12.45 0.99
N ASN A 308 -10.79 11.82 -0.15
CA ASN A 308 -10.27 12.52 -1.33
C ASN A 308 -11.27 12.42 -2.48
N ALA A 309 -11.76 13.57 -2.95
CA ALA A 309 -12.64 13.66 -4.11
C ALA A 309 -11.81 13.60 -5.41
N GLY A 310 -12.17 12.68 -6.29
CA GLY A 310 -11.74 12.63 -7.69
C GLY A 310 -12.93 12.77 -8.64
N VAL A 311 -12.69 12.64 -9.94
CA VAL A 311 -13.75 12.70 -10.96
C VAL A 311 -14.66 11.47 -10.81
N ASN A 312 -15.91 11.69 -10.38
CA ASN A 312 -16.92 10.66 -10.10
C ASN A 312 -16.43 9.55 -9.17
N ARG A 313 -15.43 9.85 -8.32
CA ARG A 313 -14.80 8.88 -7.42
C ARG A 313 -14.52 9.54 -6.08
N LEU A 314 -14.85 8.87 -5.00
CA LEU A 314 -14.46 9.25 -3.65
C LEU A 314 -13.55 8.16 -3.10
N ASN A 315 -12.34 8.55 -2.71
CA ASN A 315 -11.38 7.64 -2.11
C ASN A 315 -11.42 7.79 -0.58
N PHE A 316 -11.46 6.65 0.10
CA PHE A 316 -11.34 6.54 1.55
C PHE A 316 -9.90 6.15 1.88
N ASP A 317 -9.23 6.95 2.69
CA ASP A 317 -7.88 6.69 3.16
C ASP A 317 -7.84 6.75 4.69
N TYR A 318 -8.15 5.62 5.32
CA TYR A 318 -8.32 5.46 6.77
C TYR A 318 -9.46 6.29 7.37
N ALA A 319 -10.58 6.38 6.67
CA ALA A 319 -11.77 7.09 7.15
C ALA A 319 -12.47 6.38 8.29
N VAL A 320 -12.93 7.15 9.28
CA VAL A 320 -13.76 6.64 10.36
C VAL A 320 -15.22 6.99 10.06
N LYS A 321 -16.14 6.30 10.73
CA LYS A 321 -17.58 6.55 10.66
C LYS A 321 -17.89 8.05 10.82
N GLU A 322 -17.30 8.71 11.81
CA GLU A 322 -17.54 10.13 12.12
C GLU A 322 -17.18 11.07 10.95
N ASP A 323 -16.18 10.73 10.14
CA ASP A 323 -15.77 11.54 8.98
C ASP A 323 -16.85 11.53 7.88
N ILE A 324 -17.52 10.38 7.70
CA ILE A 324 -18.64 10.23 6.75
C ILE A 324 -19.84 11.08 7.22
N PHE A 325 -20.13 11.10 8.52
CA PHE A 325 -21.19 11.93 9.09
C PHE A 325 -20.88 13.42 8.94
N LYS A 326 -19.63 13.82 9.23
CA LYS A 326 -19.20 15.22 9.16
C LYS A 326 -19.34 15.80 7.75
N GLN A 327 -19.02 15.01 6.73
CA GLN A 327 -19.10 15.44 5.32
C GLN A 327 -20.51 15.27 4.71
N ASN A 328 -21.48 14.74 5.46
CA ASN A 328 -22.86 14.53 5.03
C ASN A 328 -23.03 13.71 3.72
N ILE A 329 -22.20 12.68 3.54
CA ILE A 329 -22.12 11.86 2.31
C ILE A 329 -22.85 10.51 2.39
N LEU A 330 -23.65 10.27 3.43
CA LEU A 330 -24.30 8.98 3.70
C LEU A 330 -25.28 8.53 2.62
N ASN A 331 -25.92 9.47 1.94
CA ASN A 331 -26.96 9.20 0.96
C ASN A 331 -26.41 9.09 -0.47
N LEU A 332 -25.09 9.16 -0.66
CA LEU A 332 -24.49 9.01 -2.00
C LEU A 332 -24.79 7.62 -2.54
N LEU A 333 -25.32 7.57 -3.76
CA LEU A 333 -25.54 6.33 -4.49
C LEU A 333 -24.21 5.83 -5.03
N VAL A 334 -23.78 4.67 -4.55
CA VAL A 334 -22.56 4.01 -5.00
C VAL A 334 -22.88 3.17 -6.23
N ASN A 335 -22.28 3.51 -7.37
CA ASN A 335 -22.40 2.72 -8.59
C ASN A 335 -21.55 1.46 -8.51
N GLU A 336 -20.30 1.63 -8.10
CA GLU A 336 -19.32 0.56 -7.90
C GLU A 336 -18.34 1.04 -6.85
N GLY A 337 -18.18 0.29 -5.77
CA GLY A 337 -17.25 0.64 -4.72
C GLY A 337 -16.67 -0.59 -4.06
N MET A 338 -15.36 -0.57 -3.84
CA MET A 338 -14.67 -1.57 -3.03
C MET A 338 -14.09 -0.85 -1.83
N ILE A 339 -14.60 -1.20 -0.65
CA ILE A 339 -14.18 -0.64 0.63
C ILE A 339 -13.64 -1.77 1.49
N LEU A 340 -12.36 -1.67 1.82
CA LEU A 340 -11.71 -2.48 2.83
C LEU A 340 -11.94 -1.86 4.20
N MET A 341 -12.65 -2.57 5.07
CA MET A 341 -12.84 -2.21 6.47
C MET A 341 -11.78 -2.91 7.32
N ILE A 342 -11.01 -2.14 8.07
CA ILE A 342 -10.02 -2.64 9.03
C ILE A 342 -10.48 -2.28 10.44
N ASN A 343 -10.95 -3.26 11.19
CA ASN A 343 -11.36 -3.11 12.58
C ASN A 343 -10.23 -3.52 13.53
N PHE A 344 -9.88 -2.62 14.45
CA PHE A 344 -8.97 -2.86 15.56
C PHE A 344 -9.78 -2.98 16.85
N SER A 345 -9.78 -4.16 17.47
CA SER A 345 -10.51 -4.40 18.72
C SER A 345 -9.62 -5.03 19.79
N SER A 346 -10.08 -4.98 21.04
CA SER A 346 -9.42 -5.66 22.14
C SER A 346 -9.55 -7.18 22.00
N PRO A 347 -8.51 -8.00 22.28
CA PRO A 347 -8.57 -9.45 22.17
C PRO A 347 -9.68 -10.12 23.00
N LYS A 348 -10.19 -9.43 24.03
CA LYS A 348 -11.25 -9.93 24.93
C LYS A 348 -12.67 -9.64 24.44
N GLU A 349 -12.84 -8.76 23.46
CA GLU A 349 -14.16 -8.37 22.96
C GLU A 349 -14.68 -9.37 21.94
N LYS A 350 -15.90 -9.87 22.17
CA LYS A 350 -16.62 -10.66 21.16
C LYS A 350 -17.20 -9.71 20.14
N ILE A 351 -16.63 -9.72 18.94
CA ILE A 351 -17.09 -8.91 17.82
C ILE A 351 -18.32 -9.60 17.24
N LYS A 352 -19.49 -8.98 17.37
CA LYS A 352 -20.67 -9.33 16.56
C LYS A 352 -20.46 -8.71 15.19
N PHE A 353 -19.95 -9.51 14.25
CA PHE A 353 -19.75 -9.11 12.86
C PHE A 353 -20.85 -9.73 12.00
N ILE A 354 -21.51 -8.92 11.18
CA ILE A 354 -22.42 -9.39 10.13
C ILE A 354 -21.58 -9.40 8.85
N PRO A 355 -21.16 -10.58 8.34
CA PRO A 355 -20.43 -10.62 7.08
C PRO A 355 -21.31 -10.05 5.97
N PRO A 356 -20.75 -9.20 5.08
CA PRO A 356 -21.45 -8.85 3.85
C PRO A 356 -21.79 -10.15 3.10
N PRO A 357 -22.99 -10.27 2.52
CA PRO A 357 -23.36 -11.46 1.77
C PRO A 357 -22.30 -11.74 0.70
N ASP A 358 -21.84 -13.00 0.61
CA ASP A 358 -20.82 -13.43 -0.36
C ASP A 358 -21.20 -12.95 -1.77
N SER A 359 -20.32 -12.16 -2.38
CA SER A 359 -20.45 -11.71 -3.78
C SER A 359 -20.24 -12.85 -4.79
N SER A 360 -20.33 -14.12 -4.38
CA SER A 360 -20.14 -15.30 -5.21
C SER A 360 -21.28 -16.33 -5.15
N ALA A 361 -22.45 -16.01 -4.59
CA ALA A 361 -23.58 -16.92 -4.64
C ALA A 361 -24.93 -16.20 -4.71
N GLN A 362 -25.36 -15.90 -5.94
CA GLN A 362 -26.66 -16.34 -6.48
C GLN A 362 -26.78 -15.89 -7.93
N ASN A 363 -26.72 -16.86 -8.85
CA ASN A 363 -27.25 -16.73 -10.21
C ASN A 363 -28.77 -16.57 -10.12
N THR A 364 -29.23 -15.39 -9.73
CA THR A 364 -30.59 -14.93 -9.96
C THR A 364 -30.54 -14.20 -11.29
N THR A 365 -31.03 -14.85 -12.35
CA THR A 365 -31.22 -14.34 -13.73
C THR A 365 -30.72 -12.91 -13.93
N LEU A 366 -29.49 -12.79 -14.45
CA LEU A 366 -28.76 -11.55 -14.67
C LEU A 366 -29.65 -10.53 -15.38
N SER A 367 -30.10 -9.55 -14.62
CA SER A 367 -30.79 -8.38 -15.16
C SER A 367 -29.72 -7.34 -15.42
N LYS A 368 -29.25 -7.24 -16.67
CA LYS A 368 -28.18 -6.31 -17.02
C LYS A 368 -28.78 -4.91 -17.19
N VAL A 369 -28.35 -3.95 -16.36
CA VAL A 369 -28.77 -2.56 -16.49
C VAL A 369 -27.89 -1.90 -17.56
N VAL A 370 -28.49 -1.52 -18.69
CA VAL A 370 -27.84 -0.78 -19.75
C VAL A 370 -28.16 0.69 -19.58
N THR A 371 -27.12 1.53 -19.39
CA THR A 371 -27.28 2.98 -19.31
C THR A 371 -27.00 3.60 -20.66
N LEU A 372 -27.97 4.32 -21.21
CA LEU A 372 -27.83 5.09 -22.45
C LEU A 372 -27.76 6.57 -22.13
N TYR A 373 -26.81 7.26 -22.77
CA TYR A 373 -26.64 8.70 -22.67
C TYR A 373 -27.06 9.35 -23.98
N ILE A 374 -28.12 10.13 -23.94
CA ILE A 374 -28.62 10.92 -25.06
C ILE A 374 -28.26 12.38 -24.80
N LYS A 375 -27.39 12.96 -25.62
CA LYS A 375 -26.99 14.38 -25.51
C LYS A 375 -27.95 15.27 -26.31
N ASP A 376 -27.83 16.59 -26.19
CA ASP A 376 -28.54 17.61 -26.98
C ASP A 376 -30.09 17.57 -26.95
N ILE A 377 -30.70 17.16 -25.83
CA ILE A 377 -32.14 17.28 -25.59
C ILE A 377 -32.42 18.59 -24.84
N HIS A 378 -33.19 19.49 -25.45
CA HIS A 378 -33.49 20.81 -24.89
C HIS A 378 -34.89 20.90 -24.26
N ASP A 379 -35.86 20.15 -24.77
CA ASP A 379 -37.24 20.11 -24.25
C ASP A 379 -37.68 18.66 -24.02
N SER A 380 -37.48 18.18 -22.79
CA SER A 380 -37.71 16.78 -22.43
C SER A 380 -39.16 16.31 -22.54
N GLU A 381 -40.14 17.20 -22.49
CA GLU A 381 -41.56 16.82 -22.61
C GLU A 381 -41.97 16.55 -24.06
N LYS A 382 -41.31 17.17 -25.02
CA LYS A 382 -41.61 17.01 -26.45
C LYS A 382 -40.68 16.03 -27.14
N GLU A 383 -39.39 16.07 -26.79
CA GLU A 383 -38.31 15.35 -27.47
C GLU A 383 -38.16 13.90 -26.96
N LEU A 384 -38.61 13.57 -25.75
CA LEU A 384 -38.58 12.20 -25.22
C LEU A 384 -39.91 11.48 -25.47
N LYS A 385 -39.88 10.29 -26.08
CA LYS A 385 -41.10 9.52 -26.40
C LYS A 385 -41.42 8.40 -25.41
N VAL A 386 -40.56 8.21 -24.41
CA VAL A 386 -40.67 7.13 -23.42
C VAL A 386 -40.80 7.67 -22.00
N LYS A 387 -41.51 6.95 -21.15
CA LYS A 387 -41.68 7.27 -19.72
C LYS A 387 -41.00 6.21 -18.84
N ALA A 388 -40.74 6.59 -17.59
CA ALA A 388 -40.26 5.64 -16.60
C ALA A 388 -41.27 4.49 -16.45
N ASN A 389 -40.77 3.27 -16.31
CA ASN A 389 -41.53 2.03 -16.19
C ASN A 389 -42.08 1.42 -17.51
N ASP A 390 -41.89 2.09 -18.66
CA ASP A 390 -42.28 1.56 -19.97
C ASP A 390 -41.41 0.35 -20.38
N VAL A 391 -42.01 -0.58 -21.13
CA VAL A 391 -41.32 -1.72 -21.74
C VAL A 391 -41.03 -1.39 -23.20
N ILE A 392 -39.75 -1.48 -23.58
CA ILE A 392 -39.26 -1.14 -24.92
C ILE A 392 -38.58 -2.34 -25.57
N ALA A 393 -38.72 -2.47 -26.88
CA ALA A 393 -38.00 -3.43 -27.71
C ALA A 393 -36.78 -2.78 -28.39
N LYS A 394 -35.82 -3.61 -28.78
CA LYS A 394 -34.71 -3.18 -29.64
C LYS A 394 -35.28 -2.64 -30.96
N GLY A 395 -34.96 -1.39 -31.29
CA GLY A 395 -35.46 -0.67 -32.46
C GLY A 395 -36.57 0.33 -32.18
N ASP A 396 -37.06 0.45 -30.94
CA ASP A 396 -38.09 1.45 -30.59
C ASP A 396 -37.50 2.86 -30.52
N LEU A 397 -38.27 3.87 -30.96
CA LEU A 397 -37.87 5.28 -30.90
C LEU A 397 -37.89 5.80 -29.44
N LEU A 398 -36.73 6.17 -28.91
CA LEU A 398 -36.55 6.68 -27.55
C LEU A 398 -36.71 8.19 -27.46
N ALA A 399 -36.07 8.91 -28.40
CA ALA A 399 -36.05 10.37 -28.42
C ALA A 399 -35.95 10.92 -29.83
N LEU A 400 -36.51 12.10 -30.04
CA LEU A 400 -36.47 12.88 -31.25
C LEU A 400 -35.92 14.28 -30.91
N GLN A 401 -34.71 14.60 -31.40
CA GLN A 401 -34.06 15.88 -31.12
C GLN A 401 -34.61 17.00 -32.03
N ASP A 402 -35.84 17.44 -31.77
CA ASP A 402 -36.56 18.42 -32.61
C ASP A 402 -35.79 19.74 -32.79
N ALA A 403 -35.19 20.28 -31.73
CA ALA A 403 -34.41 21.52 -31.81
C ALA A 403 -33.19 21.40 -32.74
N LYS A 404 -32.50 20.25 -32.69
CA LYS A 404 -31.31 19.97 -33.53
C LYS A 404 -31.72 19.67 -34.97
N ARG A 405 -32.78 18.89 -35.16
CA ARG A 405 -33.35 18.55 -36.47
C ARG A 405 -33.77 19.80 -37.24
N ASN A 406 -34.44 20.74 -36.58
CA ASN A 406 -34.86 22.00 -37.20
C ASN A 406 -33.67 22.85 -37.67
N ARG A 407 -32.58 22.92 -36.89
CA ARG A 407 -31.35 23.61 -37.30
C ARG A 407 -30.70 22.92 -38.50
N LEU A 408 -30.60 21.60 -38.47
CA LEU A 408 -30.02 20.82 -39.57
C LEU A 408 -30.84 20.93 -40.86
N LEU A 409 -32.17 21.06 -40.79
CA LEU A 409 -33.03 21.30 -41.95
C LEU A 409 -32.73 22.67 -42.62
N ILE A 410 -32.44 23.70 -41.82
CA ILE A 410 -32.01 25.01 -42.35
C ILE A 410 -30.65 24.85 -43.06
N TYR A 411 -29.68 24.20 -42.43
CA TYR A 411 -28.37 23.95 -43.05
C TYR A 411 -28.45 23.06 -44.28
N LYS A 412 -29.37 22.08 -44.32
CA LYS A 412 -29.63 21.26 -45.50
C LYS A 412 -30.06 22.16 -46.67
N LYS A 413 -30.97 23.09 -46.44
CA LYS A 413 -31.43 24.03 -47.47
C LYS A 413 -30.29 24.90 -48.00
N GLU A 414 -29.41 25.39 -47.12
CA GLU A 414 -28.23 26.16 -47.52
C GLU A 414 -27.21 25.33 -48.31
N ALA A 415 -26.92 24.11 -47.86
CA ALA A 415 -26.01 23.19 -48.53
C ALA A 415 -26.55 22.76 -49.91
N GLN A 416 -27.87 22.55 -50.01
CA GLN A 416 -28.54 22.21 -51.26
C GLN A 416 -28.42 23.35 -52.27
N ASN A 417 -28.68 24.60 -51.85
CA ASN A 417 -28.46 25.78 -52.70
C ASN A 417 -27.01 25.89 -53.18
N LYS A 418 -26.02 25.62 -52.31
CA LYS A 418 -24.60 25.64 -52.71
C LYS A 418 -24.27 24.56 -53.74
N TRP A 419 -24.84 23.36 -53.60
CA TRP A 419 -24.68 22.28 -54.57
C TRP A 419 -25.34 22.63 -55.91
N ASP A 420 -26.54 23.20 -55.89
CA ASP A 420 -27.25 23.64 -57.11
C ASP A 420 -26.46 24.72 -57.86
N ILE A 421 -25.88 25.69 -57.15
CA ILE A 421 -25.01 26.73 -57.74
C ILE A 421 -23.75 26.10 -58.34
N ALA A 422 -23.08 25.20 -57.61
CA ALA A 422 -21.87 24.54 -58.09
C ALA A 422 -22.16 23.68 -59.33
N LYS A 423 -23.28 22.95 -59.34
CA LYS A 423 -23.72 22.12 -60.45
C LYS A 423 -24.06 22.95 -61.68
N SER A 424 -24.83 24.03 -61.49
CA SER A 424 -25.13 24.98 -62.58
C SER A 424 -23.86 25.63 -63.13
N GLY A 425 -22.87 25.95 -62.27
CA GLY A 425 -21.57 26.44 -62.70
C GLY A 425 -20.77 25.44 -63.52
N LEU A 426 -20.79 24.15 -63.15
CA LEU A 426 -20.17 23.07 -63.93
C LEU A 426 -20.84 22.92 -65.30
N ASP A 427 -22.18 22.93 -65.33
CA ASP A 427 -22.94 22.80 -66.59
C ASP A 427 -22.67 23.99 -67.52
N LYS A 428 -22.61 25.22 -66.98
CA LYS A 428 -22.25 26.42 -67.75
C LYS A 428 -20.82 26.33 -68.30
N LEU A 429 -19.85 25.94 -67.48
CA LEU A 429 -18.46 25.79 -67.90
C LEU A 429 -18.32 24.71 -68.98
N ARG A 430 -19.09 23.62 -68.88
CA ARG A 430 -19.10 22.55 -69.89
C ARG A 430 -19.58 23.07 -71.25
N LEU A 431 -20.63 23.88 -71.27
CA LEU A 431 -21.14 24.51 -72.48
C LEU A 431 -20.14 25.54 -73.05
N GLU A 432 -19.55 26.39 -72.21
CA GLU A 432 -18.53 27.37 -72.63
C GLU A 432 -17.30 26.68 -73.25
N ILE A 433 -16.80 25.60 -72.63
CA ILE A 433 -15.68 24.82 -73.17
C ILE A 433 -16.08 24.15 -74.49
N GLU A 434 -17.31 23.63 -74.62
CA GLU A 434 -17.79 23.00 -75.84
C GLU A 434 -17.88 24.02 -77.00
N GLU A 435 -18.45 25.21 -76.76
CA GLU A 435 -18.51 26.30 -77.74
C GLU A 435 -17.11 26.80 -78.14
N GLU A 436 -16.21 27.05 -77.17
CA GLU A 436 -14.83 27.48 -77.46
C GLU A 436 -14.04 26.40 -78.21
N SER A 437 -14.24 25.12 -77.89
CA SER A 437 -13.56 24.01 -78.56
C SER A 437 -13.93 23.93 -80.05
N GLN A 438 -15.21 24.16 -80.39
CA GLN A 438 -15.68 24.18 -81.78
C GLN A 438 -15.12 25.37 -82.56
N LEU A 439 -14.97 26.54 -81.92
CA LEU A 439 -14.36 27.72 -82.54
C LEU A 439 -12.86 27.51 -82.77
N ARG A 440 -12.13 27.02 -81.76
CA ARG A 440 -10.69 26.74 -81.84
C ARG A 440 -10.36 25.67 -82.88
N GLU A 441 -11.17 24.61 -83.01
CA GLU A 441 -10.97 23.60 -84.05
C GLU A 441 -11.14 24.16 -85.48
N LYS A 442 -12.03 25.16 -85.67
CA LYS A 442 -12.14 25.87 -86.96
C LYS A 442 -10.94 26.80 -87.22
N GLU A 443 -10.44 27.51 -86.21
CA GLU A 443 -9.25 28.37 -86.33
C GLU A 443 -7.96 27.57 -86.58
N ASP A 444 -7.75 26.47 -85.88
CA ASP A 444 -6.54 25.64 -86.05
C ASP A 444 -6.52 24.91 -87.40
N ALA A 445 -7.69 24.58 -87.98
CA ALA A 445 -7.80 24.09 -89.35
C ALA A 445 -7.31 25.13 -90.40
N LEU A 446 -7.36 26.43 -90.06
CA LEU A 446 -6.83 27.52 -90.89
C LEU A 446 -5.33 27.79 -90.65
N LEU A 447 -4.82 27.59 -89.42
CA LEU A 447 -3.46 27.99 -89.01
C LEU A 447 -2.43 26.85 -88.87
N ASN A 448 -2.83 25.58 -89.00
CA ASN A 448 -1.94 24.40 -88.95
C ASN A 448 -1.14 24.24 -87.63
N GLN A 449 -1.65 24.73 -86.49
CA GLN A 449 -0.97 24.72 -85.19
C GLN A 449 -1.43 23.59 -84.23
N GLN A 450 -0.91 22.37 -84.38
CA GLN A 450 -1.32 21.23 -83.53
C GLN A 450 -0.94 21.35 -82.03
N ARG A 451 0.14 22.05 -81.69
CA ARG A 451 0.65 22.10 -80.29
C ARG A 451 -0.21 22.97 -79.38
N ALA A 452 -0.76 24.08 -79.89
CA ALA A 452 -1.63 24.98 -79.13
C ALA A 452 -2.95 24.29 -78.74
N LEU A 453 -3.56 23.54 -79.67
CA LEU A 453 -4.76 22.73 -79.44
C LEU A 453 -4.58 21.74 -78.26
N THR A 454 -3.44 21.03 -78.20
CA THR A 454 -3.20 20.03 -77.14
C THR A 454 -3.03 20.64 -75.75
N LEU A 455 -2.42 21.82 -75.64
CA LEU A 455 -2.27 22.56 -74.38
C LEU A 455 -3.62 23.09 -73.88
N ASN A 456 -4.43 23.63 -74.79
CA ASN A 456 -5.77 24.12 -74.48
C ASN A 456 -6.71 23.00 -74.05
N LYS A 457 -6.70 21.85 -74.74
CA LYS A 457 -7.47 20.65 -74.32
C LYS A 457 -7.11 20.21 -72.90
N ARG A 458 -5.81 20.17 -72.56
CA ARG A 458 -5.35 19.87 -71.18
C ARG A 458 -5.80 20.91 -70.16
N LEU A 459 -5.76 22.20 -70.50
CA LEU A 459 -6.20 23.27 -69.62
C LEU A 459 -7.71 23.17 -69.33
N ASP A 460 -8.51 22.86 -70.36
CA ASP A 460 -9.95 22.69 -70.24
C ASP A 460 -10.31 21.43 -69.43
N GLU A 461 -9.56 20.33 -69.60
CA GLU A 461 -9.66 19.14 -68.73
C GLU A 461 -9.38 19.49 -67.26
N ILE A 462 -8.34 20.28 -66.98
CA ILE A 462 -8.02 20.73 -65.62
C ILE A 462 -9.17 21.56 -65.05
N LYS A 463 -9.66 22.58 -65.78
CA LYS A 463 -10.78 23.43 -65.35
C LYS A 463 -12.05 22.61 -65.06
N LEU A 464 -12.37 21.66 -65.93
CA LEU A 464 -13.52 20.78 -65.77
C LEU A 464 -13.36 19.85 -64.56
N SER A 465 -12.15 19.32 -64.33
CA SER A 465 -11.83 18.51 -63.17
C SER A 465 -11.94 19.30 -61.85
N GLU A 466 -11.49 20.55 -61.82
CA GLU A 466 -11.61 21.44 -60.66
C GLU A 466 -13.08 21.78 -60.37
N ALA A 467 -13.86 22.10 -61.40
CA ALA A 467 -15.29 22.39 -61.25
C ALA A 467 -16.06 21.16 -60.76
N LYS A 468 -15.75 19.97 -61.29
CA LYS A 468 -16.34 18.70 -60.86
C LYS A 468 -15.99 18.40 -59.40
N ALA A 469 -14.74 18.60 -58.99
CA ALA A 469 -14.32 18.43 -57.60
C ALA A 469 -15.08 19.35 -56.64
N LYS A 470 -15.40 20.59 -57.05
CA LYS A 470 -16.23 21.51 -56.26
C LYS A 470 -17.66 21.00 -56.07
N VAL A 471 -18.26 20.44 -57.13
CA VAL A 471 -19.59 19.82 -57.06
C VAL A 471 -19.60 18.61 -56.14
N ASP A 472 -18.60 17.73 -56.26
CA ASP A 472 -18.48 16.53 -55.44
C ASP A 472 -18.30 16.88 -53.95
N LEU A 473 -17.53 17.93 -53.64
CA LEU A 473 -17.34 18.43 -52.28
C LEU A 473 -18.65 19.01 -51.71
N ALA A 474 -19.39 19.79 -52.50
CA ALA A 474 -20.69 20.32 -52.10
C ALA A 474 -21.70 19.18 -51.86
N ARG A 475 -21.69 18.14 -52.72
CA ARG A 475 -22.54 16.96 -52.56
C ARG A 475 -22.21 16.17 -51.30
N SER A 476 -20.94 15.91 -51.06
CA SER A 476 -20.49 15.22 -49.85
C SER A 476 -20.88 15.98 -48.57
N SER A 477 -20.89 17.32 -48.62
CA SER A 477 -21.32 18.16 -47.50
C SER A 477 -22.83 18.02 -47.25
N LEU A 478 -23.63 17.97 -48.32
CA LEU A 478 -25.07 17.72 -48.24
C LEU A 478 -25.37 16.32 -47.67
N ASP A 479 -24.73 15.27 -48.20
CA ASP A 479 -24.91 13.89 -47.75
C ASP A 479 -24.49 13.70 -46.28
N LYS A 480 -23.54 14.51 -45.78
CA LYS A 480 -23.17 14.54 -44.37
C LYS A 480 -24.29 15.11 -43.51
N ILE A 481 -24.89 16.23 -43.93
CA ILE A 481 -26.00 16.85 -43.22
C ILE A 481 -27.23 15.93 -43.22
N GLU A 482 -27.52 15.24 -44.32
CA GLU A 482 -28.64 14.28 -44.39
C GLU A 482 -28.48 13.13 -43.40
N ARG A 483 -27.26 12.56 -43.29
CA ARG A 483 -26.96 11.55 -42.27
C ARG A 483 -27.08 12.09 -40.83
N GLU A 484 -26.68 13.34 -40.60
CA GLU A 484 -26.84 13.97 -39.29
C GLU A 484 -28.33 14.21 -38.94
N ILE A 485 -29.19 14.46 -39.93
CA ILE A 485 -30.64 14.56 -39.75
C ILE A 485 -31.22 13.20 -39.36
N GLU A 486 -30.87 12.12 -40.05
CA GLU A 486 -31.30 10.76 -39.70
C GLU A 486 -30.86 10.39 -38.27
N ALA A 487 -29.65 10.79 -37.88
CA ALA A 487 -29.12 10.56 -36.54
C ALA A 487 -29.81 11.35 -35.41
N THR A 488 -30.72 12.29 -35.73
CA THR A 488 -31.55 12.98 -34.71
C THR A 488 -32.65 12.08 -34.13
N GLU A 489 -32.97 10.98 -34.81
CA GLU A 489 -33.89 9.94 -34.35
C GLU A 489 -33.11 8.88 -33.58
N ILE A 490 -33.40 8.73 -32.29
CA ILE A 490 -32.61 7.87 -31.41
C ILE A 490 -33.42 6.62 -31.08
N TYR A 491 -32.93 5.48 -31.56
CA TYR A 491 -33.56 4.18 -31.40
C TYR A 491 -32.91 3.37 -30.26
N SER A 492 -33.70 2.50 -29.63
CA SER A 492 -33.21 1.64 -28.56
C SER A 492 -32.32 0.52 -29.08
N PRO A 493 -31.07 0.36 -28.61
CA PRO A 493 -30.20 -0.75 -29.00
C PRO A 493 -30.55 -2.06 -28.28
N VAL A 494 -31.37 -2.02 -27.23
CA VAL A 494 -31.68 -3.17 -26.35
C VAL A 494 -33.17 -3.24 -25.99
N SER A 495 -33.68 -4.45 -25.78
CA SER A 495 -35.03 -4.68 -25.26
C SER A 495 -34.98 -4.73 -23.72
N GLY A 496 -35.95 -4.10 -23.06
CA GLY A 496 -35.98 -4.08 -21.60
C GLY A 496 -36.99 -3.11 -21.02
N LYS A 497 -36.96 -2.97 -19.70
CA LYS A 497 -37.84 -2.05 -18.96
C LYS A 497 -37.08 -0.80 -18.54
N ILE A 498 -37.61 0.38 -18.82
CA ILE A 498 -36.99 1.64 -18.40
C ILE A 498 -37.19 1.80 -16.89
N LEU A 499 -36.09 1.80 -16.13
CA LEU A 499 -36.12 1.97 -14.67
C LEU A 499 -36.27 3.44 -14.29
N SER A 500 -35.46 4.29 -14.93
CA SER A 500 -35.40 5.70 -14.61
C SER A 500 -34.84 6.51 -15.78
N ILE A 501 -35.28 7.77 -15.81
CA ILE A 501 -34.92 8.77 -16.81
C ILE A 501 -34.40 9.97 -16.02
N TYR A 502 -33.13 10.31 -16.19
CA TYR A 502 -32.51 11.47 -15.55
C TYR A 502 -32.16 12.51 -16.60
N ILE A 503 -32.50 13.77 -16.35
CA ILE A 503 -32.24 14.86 -17.28
C ILE A 503 -31.32 15.85 -16.57
N GLN A 504 -30.12 16.06 -17.12
CA GLN A 504 -29.16 17.04 -16.59
C GLN A 504 -28.71 17.96 -17.72
N HIS A 505 -29.09 19.24 -17.63
CA HIS A 505 -28.93 20.22 -18.69
C HIS A 505 -29.52 19.71 -20.01
N THR A 506 -28.67 19.38 -21.00
CA THR A 506 -29.07 18.86 -22.31
C THR A 506 -28.87 17.37 -22.48
N THR A 507 -28.47 16.65 -21.42
CA THR A 507 -28.20 15.20 -21.49
C THR A 507 -29.25 14.41 -20.73
N VAL A 508 -29.91 13.48 -21.42
CA VAL A 508 -30.84 12.51 -20.85
C VAL A 508 -30.11 11.19 -20.66
N THR A 509 -30.19 10.64 -19.46
CA THR A 509 -29.65 9.33 -19.10
C THR A 509 -30.81 8.37 -18.90
N LEU A 510 -30.91 7.35 -19.75
CA LEU A 510 -31.91 6.29 -19.67
C LEU A 510 -31.27 5.04 -19.07
N ARG A 511 -31.86 4.48 -18.01
CA ARG A 511 -31.44 3.18 -17.45
C ARG A 511 -32.45 2.11 -17.82
N ILE A 512 -32.03 1.13 -18.61
CA ILE A 512 -32.88 0.05 -19.12
C ILE A 512 -32.47 -1.25 -18.44
N LEU A 513 -33.41 -1.88 -17.75
CA LEU A 513 -33.28 -3.23 -17.22
C LEU A 513 -33.51 -4.22 -18.35
N THR A 514 -32.44 -4.81 -18.87
CA THR A 514 -32.52 -5.86 -19.89
C THR A 514 -32.64 -7.22 -19.20
N LYS A 515 -33.56 -8.06 -19.68
CA LYS A 515 -33.53 -9.50 -19.39
C LYS A 515 -32.69 -10.13 -20.50
N GLU A 516 -31.64 -10.87 -20.15
CA GLU A 516 -30.97 -11.72 -21.14
C GLU A 516 -31.98 -12.76 -21.64
N GLU A 517 -32.47 -12.59 -22.86
CA GLU A 517 -32.99 -13.70 -23.64
C GLU A 517 -31.79 -14.57 -24.02
N LYS A 518 -31.87 -15.86 -23.70
CA LYS A 518 -30.83 -16.88 -23.94
C LYS A 518 -30.46 -17.01 -25.41
#